data_AF-U5CXS6-F1
#
_entry.id   AF-U5CXS6-F1
#
_cell.length_a   1.000
_cell.length_b   1.000
_cell.length_c   1.000
_cell.angle_alpha   90.00
_cell.angle_beta   90.00
_cell.angle_gamma   90.00
#
_symmetry.space_group_name_H-M   'P 1'
#
loop_
_entity.id
_entity.type
_entity.pdbx_description
1 polymer ?
#
loop_
_entity_poly.entity_id
_entity_poly.type
_entity_poly.pdbx_seq_one_letter_code
_entity_poly.pdbx_strand_id
1 'polypeptide(L)'
;MTVDAMEYFNSTRHIILYYEDLINNQKKLMEVQEFLWVPLRDLQSRQVKIHTRPISKQVENWLDVYNTLKGTHYEVFLNQPDYPSN
;
A
#
# COMPACT_ATOMS: atom_id res chain seq x y z
N MET A 1 -6.78 -25.16 -25.58
CA MET A 1 -7.49 -24.48 -24.48
C MET A 1 -6.54 -23.92 -23.42
N THR A 2 -5.69 -24.72 -22.76
CA THR A 2 -4.69 -24.21 -21.79
C THR A 2 -3.49 -23.52 -22.45
N VAL A 3 -3.04 -24.01 -23.60
CA VAL A 3 -1.92 -23.44 -24.37
C VAL A 3 -2.30 -22.06 -24.94
N ASP A 4 -3.50 -21.95 -25.52
CA ASP A 4 -4.02 -20.69 -26.06
C ASP A 4 -4.15 -19.63 -24.96
N ALA A 5 -4.68 -20.01 -23.78
CA ALA A 5 -4.78 -19.09 -22.65
C ALA A 5 -3.42 -18.55 -22.22
N MET A 6 -2.39 -19.41 -22.10
CA MET A 6 -1.02 -18.98 -21.77
C MET A 6 -0.42 -18.05 -22.83
N GLU A 7 -0.68 -18.30 -24.11
CA GLU A 7 -0.20 -17.46 -25.20
C GLU A 7 -0.86 -16.06 -25.17
N TYR A 8 -2.17 -16.00 -24.92
CA TYR A 8 -2.87 -14.73 -24.71
C TYR A 8 -2.36 -14.00 -23.47
N PHE A 9 -2.18 -14.69 -22.33
CA PHE A 9 -1.64 -14.07 -21.12
C PHE A 9 -0.21 -13.58 -21.31
N ASN A 10 0.66 -14.29 -22.02
CA ASN A 10 2.04 -13.83 -22.30
C ASN A 10 2.09 -12.50 -23.07
N SER A 11 1.07 -12.22 -23.89
CA SER A 11 0.93 -10.96 -24.62
C SER A 11 0.20 -9.86 -23.84
N THR A 12 -0.44 -10.20 -22.71
CA THR A 12 -1.17 -9.26 -21.88
C THR A 12 -0.19 -8.35 -21.16
N ARG A 13 -0.50 -7.06 -21.13
CA ARG A 13 0.28 -6.09 -20.35
C ARG A 13 0.08 -6.38 -18.86
N HIS A 14 1.19 -6.48 -18.13
CA HIS A 14 1.18 -6.66 -16.68
C HIS A 14 1.89 -5.49 -16.00
N ILE A 15 1.35 -5.05 -14.88
CA ILE A 15 1.97 -4.06 -14.00
C ILE A 15 1.95 -4.60 -12.56
N ILE A 16 3.08 -4.46 -11.86
CA ILE A 16 3.18 -4.79 -10.43
C ILE A 16 3.11 -3.48 -9.66
N LEU A 17 2.22 -3.42 -8.67
CA LEU A 17 1.98 -2.23 -7.86
C LEU A 17 2.06 -2.60 -6.38
N TYR A 18 2.82 -1.80 -5.63
CA TYR A 18 2.82 -1.86 -4.18
C TYR A 18 1.94 -0.75 -3.63
N TYR A 19 1.22 -1.05 -2.55
CA TYR A 19 0.35 -0.09 -1.87
C TYR A 19 1.13 1.16 -1.43
N GLU A 20 2.33 0.95 -0.90
CA GLU A 20 3.21 2.02 -0.44
C GLU A 20 3.60 2.99 -1.56
N ASP A 21 3.78 2.49 -2.78
CA ASP A 21 4.14 3.32 -3.94
C ASP A 21 3.00 4.25 -4.35
N LEU A 22 1.75 3.81 -4.17
CA LEU A 22 0.56 4.60 -4.50
C LEU A 22 0.29 5.70 -3.47
N ILE A 23 0.64 5.47 -2.20
CA ILE A 23 0.50 6.46 -1.13
C ILE A 23 1.63 7.48 -1.18
N ASN A 24 2.87 7.01 -1.32
CA ASN A 24 4.04 7.87 -1.22
C ASN A 24 4.30 8.67 -2.50
N ASN A 25 3.78 8.23 -3.65
CA ASN A 25 4.02 8.88 -4.95
C ASN A 25 2.75 8.98 -5.80
N GLN A 26 2.13 10.16 -5.83
CA GLN A 26 0.95 10.43 -6.64
C GLN A 26 1.18 10.23 -8.15
N LYS A 27 2.44 10.30 -8.64
CA LYS A 27 2.73 10.04 -10.05
C LYS A 27 2.48 8.60 -10.46
N LYS A 28 2.58 7.64 -9.53
CA LYS A 28 2.30 6.22 -9.80
C LYS A 28 0.84 6.00 -10.21
N LEU A 29 -0.10 6.76 -9.65
CA LEU A 29 -1.51 6.71 -10.06
C LEU A 29 -1.72 7.21 -11.50
N MET A 30 -0.89 8.15 -11.98
CA MET A 30 -0.94 8.58 -13.38
C MET A 30 -0.40 7.50 -14.31
N GLU A 31 0.73 6.86 -13.96
CA GLU A 31 1.30 5.74 -14.72
C GLU A 31 0.30 4.57 -14.84
N VAL A 32 -0.45 4.29 -13.77
CA VAL A 32 -1.51 3.26 -13.78
C VAL A 32 -2.67 3.66 -14.69
N GLN A 33 -3.11 4.92 -14.65
CA GLN A 33 -4.18 5.40 -15.52
C GLN A 33 -3.78 5.34 -17.01
N GLU A 34 -2.53 5.70 -17.33
CA GLU A 34 -1.97 5.58 -18.67
C GLU A 34 -1.86 4.12 -19.11
N PHE A 35 -1.39 3.23 -18.23
CA PHE A 35 -1.31 1.79 -18.49
C PHE A 35 -2.68 1.18 -18.83
N LEU A 36 -3.73 1.61 -18.13
CA LEU A 36 -5.11 1.18 -18.37
C LEU A 36 -5.79 1.91 -19.54
N TRP A 37 -5.10 2.87 -20.17
CA TRP A 37 -5.64 3.77 -21.20
C TRP A 37 -6.93 4.49 -20.78
N VAL A 38 -7.01 4.87 -19.51
CA VAL A 38 -8.13 5.68 -19.00
C VAL A 38 -7.72 7.16 -18.93
N PRO A 39 -8.67 8.10 -19.05
CA PRO A 39 -8.37 9.52 -18.92
C PRO A 39 -7.75 9.82 -17.55
N LEU A 40 -6.67 10.60 -17.54
CA LEU A 40 -6.05 11.09 -16.32
C LEU A 40 -7.03 11.94 -15.52
N ARG A 41 -7.31 11.52 -14.28
CA ARG A 41 -8.15 12.23 -13.33
C ARG A 41 -7.49 12.21 -11.96
N ASP A 42 -7.82 13.20 -11.14
CA ASP A 42 -7.50 13.15 -9.73
C ASP A 42 -8.37 12.09 -9.06
N LEU A 43 -7.75 10.99 -8.64
CA LEU A 43 -8.42 9.86 -8.03
C LEU A 43 -8.34 10.00 -6.53
N GLN A 44 -9.49 10.16 -5.89
CA GLN A 44 -9.61 10.14 -4.44
C GLN A 44 -10.19 8.82 -3.98
N SER A 45 -9.52 8.19 -3.02
CA SER A 45 -10.04 6.98 -2.40
C SER A 45 -11.31 7.30 -1.63
N ARG A 46 -12.40 6.60 -1.95
CA ARG A 46 -13.64 6.60 -1.14
C ARG A 46 -13.57 5.62 0.03
N GLN A 47 -12.45 4.91 0.17
CA GLN A 47 -12.27 3.96 1.25
C GLN A 47 -12.21 4.70 2.58
N VAL A 48 -13.21 4.47 3.41
CA VAL A 48 -13.21 4.91 4.80
C VAL A 48 -12.22 4.01 5.54
N LYS A 49 -11.11 4.57 6.02
CA LYS A 49 -10.16 3.79 6.82
C LYS A 49 -10.88 3.32 8.08
N ILE A 50 -10.92 2.00 8.28
CA ILE A 50 -11.55 1.39 9.46
C ILE A 50 -10.63 1.41 10.69
N HIS A 51 -9.33 1.70 10.49
CA HIS A 51 -8.28 1.78 11.50
C HIS A 51 -7.78 3.22 11.62
N THR A 52 -8.54 4.06 12.33
CA THR A 52 -8.25 5.50 12.54
C THR A 52 -7.53 5.79 13.86
N ARG A 53 -7.43 4.78 14.75
CA ARG A 53 -6.75 4.92 16.05
C ARG A 53 -5.27 4.54 15.89
N PRO A 54 -4.35 5.15 16.66
CA PRO A 54 -2.96 4.71 16.71
C PRO A 54 -2.86 3.21 16.99
N ILE A 55 -1.86 2.54 16.42
CA ILE A 55 -1.63 1.10 16.61
C ILE A 55 -1.61 0.69 18.09
N SER A 56 -1.12 1.57 18.97
CA SER A 56 -1.12 1.40 20.42
C SER A 56 -2.49 1.27 21.07
N LYS A 57 -3.54 1.75 20.40
CA LYS A 57 -4.95 1.64 20.84
C LYS A 57 -5.70 0.51 20.14
N GLN A 58 -5.04 -0.20 19.23
CA GLN A 58 -5.60 -1.34 18.48
C GLN A 58 -5.03 -2.67 18.95
N VAL A 59 -3.82 -2.66 19.50
CA VAL A 59 -3.14 -3.84 20.03
C VAL A 59 -3.37 -3.92 21.54
N GLU A 60 -4.06 -4.97 21.98
CA GLU A 60 -4.39 -5.18 23.40
C GLU A 60 -3.14 -5.29 24.28
N ASN A 61 -2.12 -5.99 23.81
CA ASN A 61 -0.83 -6.17 24.49
C ASN A 61 0.25 -5.18 24.02
N TRP A 62 -0.13 -3.93 23.71
CA TRP A 62 0.79 -2.95 23.12
C TRP A 62 2.06 -2.73 23.94
N LEU A 63 1.96 -2.76 25.27
CA LEU A 63 3.13 -2.55 26.15
C LEU A 63 4.19 -3.64 25.97
N ASP A 64 3.78 -4.89 25.83
CA ASP A 64 4.69 -6.02 25.62
C ASP A 64 5.34 -5.95 24.24
N VAL A 65 4.56 -5.59 23.22
CA VAL A 65 5.05 -5.36 21.85
C VAL A 65 6.07 -4.22 21.83
N TYR A 66 5.77 -3.09 22.48
CA TYR A 66 6.68 -1.95 22.58
C TYR A 66 7.99 -2.33 23.26
N ASN A 67 7.92 -3.03 24.40
CA ASN A 67 9.11 -3.46 25.14
C ASN A 67 9.95 -4.48 24.36
N THR A 68 9.32 -5.35 23.58
CA THR A 68 10.01 -6.36 22.76
C THR A 68 10.73 -5.74 21.57
N LEU A 69 10.13 -4.73 20.93
CA LEU A 69 10.68 -4.10 19.74
C LEU A 69 11.69 -3.00 20.06
N LYS A 70 11.59 -2.37 21.24
CA LYS A 70 12.53 -1.34 21.70
C LYS A 70 13.95 -1.88 21.83
N GLY A 71 14.92 -1.21 21.22
CA GLY A 71 16.31 -1.67 21.16
C GLY A 71 16.61 -2.72 20.10
N THR A 72 15.61 -3.14 19.31
CA THR A 72 15.81 -4.02 18.15
C THR A 72 15.86 -3.19 16.85
N HIS A 73 16.29 -3.80 15.75
CA HIS A 73 16.21 -3.16 14.43
C HIS A 73 14.77 -2.86 13.97
N TYR A 74 13.77 -3.44 14.64
CA TYR A 74 12.35 -3.17 14.40
C TYR A 74 11.81 -1.98 15.20
N GLU A 75 12.62 -1.32 16.04
CA GLU A 75 12.20 -0.13 16.78
C GLU A 75 11.68 1.00 15.86
N VAL A 76 12.15 1.04 14.61
CA VAL A 76 11.67 1.98 13.59
C VAL A 76 10.14 1.91 13.39
N PHE A 77 9.55 0.72 13.52
CA PHE A 77 8.11 0.51 13.34
C PHE A 77 7.27 1.03 14.52
N LEU A 78 7.88 1.25 15.69
CA LEU A 78 7.19 1.84 16.84
C LEU A 78 6.95 3.35 16.65
N ASN A 79 7.82 4.00 15.89
CA ASN A 79 7.83 5.46 15.71
C ASN A 79 7.38 5.89 14.31
N GLN A 80 7.14 4.94 13.41
CA GLN A 80 6.58 5.25 12.11
C GLN A 80 5.16 5.78 12.30
N PRO A 81 4.86 6.99 11.82
CA PRO A 81 3.49 7.44 11.76
C PRO A 81 2.73 6.52 10.81
N ASP A 82 1.47 6.19 11.12
CA ASP A 82 0.58 5.42 10.24
C ASP A 82 0.33 6.12 8.87
N TYR A 83 0.90 7.32 8.68
CA TYR A 83 0.79 8.19 7.51
C TYR A 83 2.03 9.10 7.37
N PRO A 84 2.39 9.51 6.14
CA PRO A 84 3.18 10.73 5.94
C PRO A 84 2.37 11.95 6.41
N SER A 85 2.98 12.81 7.23
CA SER A 85 2.43 14.12 7.58
C SER A 85 2.45 15.01 6.34
N ASN A 86 1.27 15.52 5.95
CA ASN A 86 1.12 16.56 4.91
C ASN A 86 1.97 17.80 5.22
#